data_AF-A0A519MWN2-F1
#
_entry.id   AF-A0A519MWN2-F1
#
_cell.length_a   1.000
_cell.length_b   1.000
_cell.length_c   1.000
_cell.angle_alpha   90.00
_cell.angle_beta   90.00
_cell.angle_gamma   90.00
#
_symmetry.space_group_name_H-M   'P 1'
#
loop_
_entity.id
_entity.type
_entity.pdbx_description
1 polymer ?
#
loop_
_entity_poly.entity_id
_entity_poly.type
_entity_poly.pdbx_seq_one_letter_code
_entity_poly.pdbx_strand_id
1 'polypeptide(L)'
;MKKGLIILFTIAGLLWLSLRIFSRAQHTSIMSNEAAFDIRINPDRLNINTYFDLPDGTFDAQKHVIICKLPVEVDGFKPGYQVVKFGTDGIDCNEAYKPGSYVKYNATELKNEYSKFLLVKNSGMNLSMFDENLGASQILGEQHVLLEYKKGKVNHLVFSLYGVEDFCK
;
A
#
# COMPACT_ATOMS: atom_id res chain seq x y z
N MET A 1 -20.69 -21.65 -47.00
CA MET A 1 -19.64 -20.71 -46.50
C MET A 1 -20.20 -19.58 -45.62
N LYS A 2 -21.31 -18.91 -45.97
CA LYS A 2 -21.87 -17.79 -45.17
C LYS A 2 -22.27 -18.15 -43.73
N LYS A 3 -22.88 -19.33 -43.51
CA LYS A 3 -23.31 -19.78 -42.16
C LYS A 3 -22.13 -20.06 -41.21
N GLY A 4 -21.03 -20.62 -41.72
CA GLY A 4 -19.81 -20.84 -40.94
C GLY A 4 -19.14 -19.54 -40.53
N LEU A 5 -19.13 -18.55 -41.44
CA LEU A 5 -18.60 -17.21 -41.16
C LEU A 5 -19.38 -16.51 -40.03
N ILE A 6 -20.73 -16.61 -40.05
CA ILE A 6 -21.60 -16.04 -39.03
C ILE A 6 -21.31 -16.65 -37.65
N ILE A 7 -21.18 -17.98 -37.55
CA ILE A 7 -20.86 -18.66 -36.29
C ILE A 7 -19.49 -18.18 -35.74
N LEU A 8 -18.50 -18.03 -36.62
CA LEU A 8 -17.16 -17.61 -36.24
C LEU A 8 -17.14 -16.16 -35.72
N PHE A 9 -17.91 -15.26 -36.36
CA PHE A 9 -18.11 -13.89 -35.85
C PHE A 9 -18.84 -13.85 -34.51
N THR A 10 -19.84 -14.71 -34.30
CA THR A 10 -20.55 -14.79 -33.01
C THR A 10 -19.62 -15.25 -31.88
N ILE A 11 -18.79 -16.29 -32.14
CA ILE A 11 -17.81 -16.79 -31.16
C ILE A 11 -16.77 -15.71 -30.84
N ALA A 12 -16.24 -15.03 -31.87
CA ALA A 12 -15.29 -13.93 -31.69
C ALA A 12 -15.90 -12.77 -30.89
N GLY A 13 -17.18 -12.43 -31.14
CA GLY A 13 -17.90 -11.41 -30.38
C GLY A 13 -18.08 -11.78 -28.90
N LEU A 14 -18.43 -13.02 -28.60
CA LEU A 14 -18.55 -13.51 -27.22
C LEU A 14 -17.20 -13.51 -26.48
N LEU A 15 -16.12 -13.94 -27.14
CA LEU A 15 -14.76 -13.89 -26.62
C LEU A 15 -14.30 -12.44 -26.36
N TRP A 16 -14.60 -11.52 -27.27
CA TRP A 16 -14.26 -10.12 -27.09
C TRP A 16 -15.00 -9.50 -25.90
N LEU A 17 -16.30 -9.82 -25.76
CA LEU A 17 -17.12 -9.34 -24.64
C LEU A 17 -16.62 -9.90 -23.29
N SER A 18 -16.30 -11.19 -23.22
CA SER A 18 -15.78 -11.80 -21.99
C SER A 18 -14.42 -11.21 -21.59
N LEU A 19 -13.52 -10.97 -22.54
CA LEU A 19 -12.24 -10.30 -22.30
C LEU A 19 -12.43 -8.87 -21.78
N ARG A 20 -13.38 -8.11 -22.34
CA ARG A 20 -13.73 -6.75 -21.89
C ARG A 20 -14.24 -6.73 -20.44
N ILE A 21 -15.14 -7.65 -20.10
CA ILE A 21 -15.70 -7.77 -18.75
C ILE A 21 -14.61 -8.20 -17.77
N PHE A 22 -13.82 -9.21 -18.13
CA PHE A 22 -12.74 -9.73 -17.30
C PHE A 22 -11.64 -8.69 -17.05
N SER A 23 -11.21 -7.97 -18.09
CA SER A 23 -10.24 -6.88 -17.97
C SER A 23 -10.77 -5.80 -17.01
N ARG A 24 -12.02 -5.37 -17.16
CA ARG A 24 -12.62 -4.38 -16.25
C ARG A 24 -12.67 -4.88 -14.81
N ALA A 25 -13.04 -6.14 -14.60
CA ALA A 25 -13.08 -6.75 -13.28
C ALA A 25 -11.68 -6.80 -12.64
N GLN A 26 -10.65 -7.25 -13.38
CA GLN A 26 -9.26 -7.24 -12.90
C GLN A 26 -8.77 -5.85 -12.53
N HIS A 27 -9.18 -4.81 -13.26
CA HIS A 27 -8.80 -3.44 -12.92
C HIS A 27 -9.43 -2.97 -11.60
N THR A 28 -10.58 -3.49 -11.18
CA THR A 28 -11.30 -3.04 -9.96
C THR A 28 -11.23 -4.00 -8.78
N SER A 29 -10.61 -5.17 -8.93
CA SER A 29 -10.49 -6.19 -7.87
C SER A 29 -9.03 -6.52 -7.56
N ILE A 30 -8.73 -6.93 -6.32
CA ILE A 30 -7.45 -7.54 -5.98
C ILE A 30 -7.58 -9.06 -6.14
N MET A 31 -6.66 -9.69 -6.88
CA MET A 31 -6.68 -11.14 -7.05
C MET A 31 -6.27 -11.85 -5.75
N SER A 32 -6.67 -13.11 -5.57
CA SER A 32 -6.41 -13.89 -4.35
C SER A 32 -4.93 -14.05 -4.00
N ASN A 33 -4.03 -13.83 -4.96
CA ASN A 33 -2.57 -13.88 -4.81
C ASN A 33 -1.91 -12.49 -4.79
N GLU A 34 -2.69 -11.41 -4.85
CA GLU A 34 -2.25 -10.03 -4.79
C GLU A 34 -2.61 -9.40 -3.43
N ALA A 35 -1.95 -8.31 -3.06
CA ALA A 35 -2.35 -7.47 -1.94
C ALA A 35 -2.12 -5.99 -2.27
N ALA A 36 -2.87 -5.12 -1.60
CA ALA A 36 -2.59 -3.69 -1.55
C ALA A 36 -2.56 -3.22 -0.10
N PHE A 37 -1.95 -2.05 0.12
CA PHE A 37 -1.70 -1.52 1.45
C PHE A 37 -2.23 -0.08 1.59
N ASP A 38 -2.92 0.17 2.70
CA ASP A 38 -3.31 1.50 3.18
C ASP A 38 -2.80 1.65 4.61
N ILE A 39 -1.66 2.31 4.78
CA ILE A 39 -1.00 2.44 6.09
C ILE A 39 -1.37 3.77 6.72
N ARG A 40 -1.92 3.73 7.95
CA ARG A 40 -2.44 4.92 8.65
C ARG A 40 -2.05 4.97 10.13
N ILE A 41 -1.94 6.17 10.68
CA ILE A 41 -1.73 6.43 12.11
C ILE A 41 -3.04 6.85 12.77
N ASN A 42 -3.29 6.36 13.97
CA ASN A 42 -4.22 7.02 14.88
C ASN A 42 -3.45 7.98 15.81
N PRO A 43 -3.45 9.30 15.56
CA PRO A 43 -2.67 10.25 16.37
C PRO A 43 -3.18 10.34 17.82
N ASP A 44 -4.46 10.07 18.07
CA ASP A 44 -5.03 10.11 19.43
C ASP A 44 -4.54 8.94 20.30
N ARG A 45 -4.00 7.89 19.67
CA ARG A 45 -3.51 6.68 20.33
C ARG A 45 -2.00 6.51 20.24
N LEU A 46 -1.27 7.51 19.74
CA LEU A 46 0.17 7.40 19.53
C LEU A 46 0.90 8.73 19.71
N ASN A 47 1.81 8.79 20.69
CA ASN A 47 2.83 9.83 20.75
C ASN A 47 3.99 9.45 19.81
N ILE A 48 4.15 10.19 18.72
CA ILE A 48 5.17 9.94 17.70
C ILE A 48 6.58 10.10 18.26
N ASN A 49 6.83 11.08 19.15
CA ASN A 49 8.16 11.24 19.75
C ASN A 49 8.53 10.00 20.56
N THR A 50 7.65 9.57 21.46
CA THR A 50 7.86 8.36 22.27
C THR A 50 8.02 7.13 21.41
N TYR A 51 7.21 6.98 20.35
CA TYR A 51 7.27 5.81 19.49
C TYR A 51 8.61 5.68 18.75
N PHE A 52 9.19 6.80 18.29
CA PHE A 52 10.49 6.81 17.61
C PHE A 52 11.67 7.07 18.55
N ASP A 53 11.47 6.97 19.87
CA ASP A 53 12.48 7.23 20.90
C ASP A 53 13.14 8.62 20.79
N LEU A 54 12.35 9.63 20.43
CA LEU A 54 12.77 11.02 20.26
C LEU A 54 12.47 11.88 21.50
N PRO A 55 13.25 12.94 21.75
CA PRO A 55 12.91 13.94 22.76
C PRO A 55 11.54 14.57 22.50
N ASP A 56 10.81 14.89 23.58
CA ASP A 56 9.51 15.54 23.48
C ASP A 56 9.58 16.86 22.69
N GLY A 57 8.63 17.05 21.78
CA GLY A 57 8.54 18.24 20.92
C GLY A 57 9.41 18.18 19.66
N THR A 58 10.11 17.07 19.39
CA THR A 58 10.94 16.90 18.18
C THR A 58 10.08 16.77 16.91
N PHE A 59 9.00 16.00 16.97
CA PHE A 59 8.11 15.79 15.83
C PHE A 59 7.33 17.06 15.47
N ASP A 60 7.40 17.45 14.21
CA ASP A 60 6.68 18.57 13.61
C ASP A 60 6.00 18.05 12.34
N ALA A 61 4.66 18.00 12.33
CA ALA A 61 3.88 17.45 11.22
C ALA A 61 4.00 18.26 9.91
N GLN A 62 4.50 19.50 9.96
CA GLN A 62 4.79 20.29 8.75
C GLN A 62 6.17 19.97 8.18
N LYS A 63 7.13 19.64 9.05
CA LYS A 63 8.54 19.42 8.68
C LYS A 63 8.92 17.96 8.58
N HIS A 64 8.13 17.04 9.11
CA HIS A 64 8.43 15.62 9.14
C HIS A 64 7.28 14.80 8.56
N VAL A 65 7.62 13.67 7.97
CA VAL A 65 6.67 12.69 7.43
C VAL A 65 7.08 11.31 7.90
N ILE A 66 6.08 10.47 8.17
CA ILE A 66 6.30 9.06 8.48
C ILE A 66 6.12 8.27 7.19
N ILE A 67 7.09 7.41 6.89
CA ILE A 67 7.02 6.50 5.75
C ILE A 67 7.11 5.07 6.24
N CYS A 68 6.41 4.17 5.57
CA CYS A 68 6.46 2.74 5.82
C CYS A 68 7.22 2.06 4.68
N LYS A 69 8.25 1.29 5.01
CA LYS A 69 8.82 0.29 4.10
C LYS A 69 7.87 -0.89 4.07
N LEU A 70 7.24 -1.11 2.92
CA LEU A 70 6.31 -2.20 2.72
C LEU A 70 7.05 -3.55 2.69
N PRO A 71 6.39 -4.67 3.05
CA PRO A 71 6.96 -6.01 3.03
C PRO A 71 7.05 -6.58 1.60
N VAL A 72 7.72 -5.86 0.72
CA VAL A 72 7.76 -6.14 -0.72
C VAL A 72 9.17 -6.01 -1.26
N GLU A 73 9.50 -6.87 -2.22
CA GLU A 73 10.69 -6.75 -3.06
C GLU A 73 10.19 -6.49 -4.48
N VAL A 74 10.40 -5.28 -4.94
CA VAL A 74 9.89 -4.81 -6.23
C VAL A 74 11.05 -4.48 -7.15
N ASP A 75 10.96 -4.95 -8.38
CA ASP A 75 11.87 -4.55 -9.45
C ASP A 75 11.34 -3.26 -10.12
N GLY A 76 12.22 -2.27 -10.33
CA GLY A 76 11.91 -1.07 -11.12
C GLY A 76 11.15 0.04 -10.40
N PHE A 77 10.06 0.54 -10.99
CA PHE A 77 9.37 1.80 -10.64
C PHE A 77 8.23 1.67 -9.61
N LYS A 78 7.91 0.45 -9.14
CA LYS A 78 6.89 0.29 -8.10
C LYS A 78 7.43 0.78 -6.77
N PRO A 79 6.64 1.51 -5.96
CA PRO A 79 7.12 2.00 -4.68
C PRO A 79 7.26 0.84 -3.69
N GLY A 80 8.44 0.72 -3.07
CA GLY A 80 8.64 -0.08 -1.86
C GLY A 80 8.32 0.67 -0.56
N TYR A 81 8.08 1.99 -0.68
CA TYR A 81 7.79 2.89 0.44
C TYR A 81 6.46 3.60 0.23
N GLN A 82 5.72 3.84 1.31
CA GLN A 82 4.45 4.56 1.28
C GLN A 82 4.42 5.62 2.38
N VAL A 83 3.85 6.80 2.07
CA VAL A 83 3.50 7.76 3.13
C VAL A 83 2.44 7.15 4.02
N VAL A 84 2.69 7.25 5.30
CA VAL A 84 1.72 6.93 6.33
C VAL A 84 0.70 8.06 6.44
N LYS A 85 -0.59 7.74 6.27
CA LYS A 85 -1.67 8.73 6.35
C LYS A 85 -2.08 8.99 7.80
N PHE A 86 -2.44 10.23 8.11
CA PHE A 86 -2.95 10.60 9.44
C PHE A 86 -4.45 10.41 9.55
N GLY A 87 -4.87 9.78 10.65
CA GLY A 87 -6.26 9.55 10.99
C GLY A 87 -6.82 8.23 10.46
N THR A 88 -7.86 7.75 11.14
CA THR A 88 -8.64 6.57 10.73
C THR A 88 -9.95 6.96 10.04
N ASP A 89 -10.25 8.25 9.96
CA ASP A 89 -11.45 8.76 9.31
C ASP A 89 -11.45 8.40 7.81
N GLY A 90 -12.57 7.88 7.34
CA GLY A 90 -12.74 7.48 5.95
C GLY A 90 -12.04 6.17 5.56
N ILE A 91 -11.66 5.32 6.52
CA ILE A 91 -11.44 3.90 6.22
C ILE A 91 -12.81 3.27 5.95
N ASP A 92 -13.02 2.75 4.73
CA ASP A 92 -14.19 1.97 4.37
C ASP A 92 -13.78 0.50 4.24
N CYS A 93 -14.22 -0.33 5.20
CA CYS A 93 -13.89 -1.76 5.22
C CYS A 93 -14.52 -2.58 4.09
N ASN A 94 -15.47 -2.00 3.36
CA ASN A 94 -16.07 -2.59 2.17
C ASN A 94 -15.53 -1.95 0.88
N GLU A 95 -14.48 -1.14 0.97
CA GLU A 95 -13.93 -0.44 -0.18
C GLU A 95 -13.41 -1.44 -1.22
N ALA A 96 -13.97 -1.33 -2.43
CA ALA A 96 -13.40 -1.99 -3.60
C ALA A 96 -12.08 -1.35 -4.00
N TYR A 97 -11.17 -2.13 -4.57
CA TYR A 97 -9.91 -1.60 -5.08
C TYR A 97 -10.13 -0.51 -6.13
N LYS A 98 -9.49 0.65 -5.91
CA LYS A 98 -9.51 1.80 -6.81
C LYS A 98 -8.13 1.98 -7.45
N PRO A 99 -8.00 1.77 -8.78
CA PRO A 99 -6.79 2.11 -9.53
C PRO A 99 -6.33 3.53 -9.22
N GLY A 100 -5.02 3.71 -9.00
CA GLY A 100 -4.41 5.00 -8.72
C GLY A 100 -4.51 5.46 -7.27
N SER A 101 -5.45 4.93 -6.48
CA SER A 101 -5.47 5.13 -5.02
C SER A 101 -4.58 4.13 -4.28
N TYR A 102 -4.46 2.92 -4.85
CA TYR A 102 -3.71 1.80 -4.29
C TYR A 102 -2.75 1.21 -5.32
N VAL A 103 -1.64 0.67 -4.83
CA VAL A 103 -0.68 -0.11 -5.63
C VAL A 103 -0.88 -1.58 -5.30
N LYS A 104 -0.95 -2.42 -6.34
CA LYS A 104 -1.02 -3.87 -6.20
C LYS A 104 0.35 -4.50 -6.24
N TYR A 105 0.54 -5.45 -5.32
CA TYR A 105 1.72 -6.29 -5.24
C TYR A 105 1.30 -7.74 -5.45
N ASN A 106 1.97 -8.44 -6.35
CA ASN A 106 1.70 -9.84 -6.66
C ASN A 106 2.46 -10.78 -5.70
N ALA A 107 2.18 -12.08 -5.78
CA ALA A 107 2.76 -13.06 -4.88
C ALA A 107 4.29 -13.15 -4.91
N THR A 108 4.95 -12.80 -6.03
CA THR A 108 6.42 -12.84 -6.14
C THR A 108 7.07 -11.59 -5.54
N GLU A 109 6.35 -10.47 -5.54
CA GLU A 109 6.77 -9.20 -4.93
C GLU A 109 6.54 -9.21 -3.41
N LEU A 110 5.49 -9.87 -2.94
CA LEU A 110 5.12 -9.97 -1.53
C LEU A 110 6.10 -10.87 -0.75
N LYS A 111 6.72 -10.33 0.31
CA LYS A 111 7.71 -11.02 1.15
C LYS A 111 7.20 -11.27 2.56
N ASN A 112 8.13 -11.54 3.49
CA ASN A 112 7.85 -11.72 4.91
C ASN A 112 7.15 -10.50 5.50
N GLU A 113 6.55 -10.64 6.68
CA GLU A 113 5.75 -9.60 7.31
C GLU A 113 6.60 -8.53 8.04
N TYR A 114 7.92 -8.54 7.87
CA TYR A 114 8.78 -7.55 8.53
C TYR A 114 8.81 -6.26 7.73
N SER A 115 8.47 -5.16 8.40
CA SER A 115 8.44 -3.82 7.83
C SER A 115 9.13 -2.84 8.78
N LYS A 116 9.30 -1.61 8.32
CA LYS A 116 9.77 -0.55 9.21
C LYS A 116 9.12 0.78 8.92
N PHE A 117 8.89 1.53 9.99
CA PHE A 117 8.51 2.92 9.93
C PHE A 117 9.75 3.78 10.05
N LEU A 118 9.83 4.82 9.24
CA LEU A 118 10.88 5.83 9.29
C LEU A 118 10.23 7.19 9.49
N LEU A 119 10.72 7.95 10.47
CA LEU A 119 10.43 9.37 10.56
C LEU A 119 11.48 10.11 9.73
N VAL A 120 11.06 10.81 8.69
CA VAL A 120 11.97 11.52 7.78
C VAL A 120 11.63 13.00 7.69
N LYS A 121 12.63 13.82 7.40
CA LYS A 121 12.42 15.23 7.08
C LYS A 121 11.62 15.36 5.77
N ASN A 122 10.58 16.18 5.81
CA ASN A 122 9.72 16.50 4.68
C ASN A 122 10.44 17.50 3.75
N SER A 123 11.31 16.98 2.89
CA SER A 123 12.09 17.75 1.92
C SER A 123 11.49 17.74 0.50
N GLY A 124 10.21 17.37 0.36
CA GLY A 124 9.56 17.24 -0.96
C GLY A 124 10.03 16.02 -1.77
N MET A 125 10.54 14.99 -1.09
CA MET A 125 11.14 13.82 -1.72
C MET A 125 10.11 12.96 -2.47
N ASN A 126 10.47 12.51 -3.67
CA ASN A 126 9.65 11.54 -4.40
C ASN A 126 9.88 10.12 -3.84
N LEU A 127 8.84 9.54 -3.24
CA LEU A 127 8.93 8.27 -2.54
C LEU A 127 9.09 7.05 -3.46
N SER A 128 8.75 7.20 -4.74
CA SER A 128 9.04 6.14 -5.72
C SER A 128 10.55 5.97 -5.95
N MET A 129 11.37 6.93 -5.52
CA MET A 129 12.83 6.92 -5.62
C MET A 129 13.50 6.98 -4.24
N PHE A 130 12.74 6.81 -3.16
CA PHE A 130 13.31 6.82 -1.82
C PHE A 130 14.24 5.62 -1.65
N ASP A 131 15.51 5.91 -1.40
CA ASP A 131 16.53 4.93 -1.03
C ASP A 131 17.03 5.28 0.36
N GLU A 132 16.91 4.33 1.29
CA GLU A 132 17.34 4.50 2.68
C GLU A 132 18.83 4.81 2.81
N ASN A 133 19.68 4.26 1.93
CA ASN A 133 21.12 4.47 1.96
C ASN A 133 21.48 5.88 1.51
N LEU A 134 20.73 6.45 0.56
CA LEU A 134 20.93 7.83 0.08
C LEU A 134 20.25 8.85 1.01
N GLY A 135 19.18 8.44 1.68
CA GLY A 135 18.35 9.28 2.55
C GLY A 135 18.72 9.26 4.04
N ALA A 136 19.78 8.55 4.45
CA ALA A 136 20.11 8.34 5.86
C ALA A 136 20.19 9.63 6.70
N SER A 137 20.70 10.73 6.13
CA SER A 137 20.77 12.04 6.81
C SER A 137 19.42 12.74 7.03
N GLN A 138 18.37 12.26 6.37
CA GLN A 138 17.00 12.76 6.48
C GLN A 138 16.18 11.93 7.48
N ILE A 139 16.64 10.75 7.85
CA ILE A 139 15.98 9.86 8.81
C ILE A 139 16.28 10.34 10.23
N LEU A 140 15.23 10.61 10.98
CA LEU A 140 15.28 11.08 12.36
C LEU A 140 15.10 9.95 13.37
N GLY A 141 14.37 8.90 12.99
CA GLY A 141 14.13 7.73 13.80
C GLY A 141 13.55 6.60 12.97
N GLU A 142 13.70 5.37 13.46
CA GLU A 142 13.16 4.18 12.83
C GLU A 142 12.56 3.23 13.87
N GLN A 143 11.52 2.50 13.46
CA GLN A 143 10.93 1.43 14.26
C GLN A 143 10.64 0.23 13.38
N HIS A 144 11.09 -0.93 13.83
CA HIS A 144 10.80 -2.20 13.19
C HIS A 144 9.45 -2.73 13.65
N VAL A 145 8.64 -3.18 12.71
CA VAL A 145 7.29 -3.66 12.99
C VAL A 145 6.98 -4.94 12.24
N LEU A 146 6.14 -5.76 12.85
CA LEU A 146 5.44 -6.83 12.16
C LEU A 146 4.19 -6.24 11.50
N LEU A 147 4.09 -6.40 10.19
CA LEU A 147 2.99 -5.95 9.37
C LEU A 147 2.30 -7.19 8.81
N GLU A 148 1.37 -7.74 9.60
CA GLU A 148 0.52 -8.85 9.15
C GLU A 148 -0.42 -8.38 8.04
N TYR A 149 -0.43 -9.07 6.91
CA TYR A 149 -1.32 -8.74 5.79
C TYR A 149 -1.92 -9.99 5.16
N LYS A 150 -3.05 -9.83 4.48
CA LYS A 150 -3.71 -10.89 3.73
C LYS A 150 -3.73 -10.58 2.24
N LYS A 151 -3.58 -11.62 1.43
CA LYS A 151 -3.77 -11.55 -0.03
C LYS A 151 -5.27 -11.54 -0.35
N GLY A 152 -5.63 -11.08 -1.54
CA GLY A 152 -7.02 -10.94 -2.00
C GLY A 152 -7.72 -9.65 -1.60
N LYS A 153 -7.04 -8.72 -0.91
CA LYS A 153 -7.69 -7.49 -0.41
C LYS A 153 -6.75 -6.29 -0.27
N VAL A 154 -7.36 -5.13 -0.02
CA VAL A 154 -6.67 -3.94 0.49
C VAL A 154 -6.54 -4.13 2.00
N ASN A 155 -5.31 -4.03 2.51
CA ASN A 155 -5.03 -4.14 3.94
C ASN A 155 -5.02 -2.72 4.52
N HIS A 156 -6.04 -2.40 5.34
CA HIS A 156 -6.16 -1.11 6.02
C HIS A 156 -5.47 -1.20 7.37
N LEU A 157 -4.17 -0.91 7.37
CA LEU A 157 -3.31 -1.16 8.52
C LEU A 157 -3.15 0.13 9.31
N VAL A 158 -3.60 0.08 10.55
CA VAL A 158 -3.50 1.19 11.49
C VAL A 158 -2.44 0.85 12.52
N PHE A 159 -1.47 1.73 12.69
CA PHE A 159 -0.47 1.55 13.75
C PHE A 159 -0.80 2.41 14.98
N SER A 160 -0.42 1.86 16.11
CA SER A 160 -0.64 2.38 17.45
C SER A 160 0.58 2.07 18.33
N LEU A 161 0.51 2.46 19.61
CA LEU A 161 1.55 2.14 20.61
C LEU A 161 1.78 0.63 20.80
N TYR A 162 0.80 -0.20 20.48
CA TYR A 162 0.85 -1.65 20.70
C TYR A 162 1.25 -2.45 19.47
N GLY A 163 1.47 -1.79 18.34
CA GLY A 163 1.81 -2.41 17.06
C GLY A 163 0.86 -2.01 15.93
N VAL A 164 0.88 -2.80 14.87
CA VAL A 164 0.09 -2.59 13.65
C VAL A 164 -1.05 -3.59 13.63
N GLU A 165 -2.27 -3.10 13.41
CA GLU A 165 -3.47 -3.93 13.27
C GLU A 165 -4.22 -3.62 11.97
N ASP A 166 -4.84 -4.64 11.39
CA ASP A 166 -5.78 -4.45 10.31
C ASP A 166 -7.11 -3.96 10.88
N PHE A 167 -7.46 -2.73 10.55
CA PHE A 167 -8.62 -2.01 11.04
C PHE A 167 -9.94 -2.70 10.64
N CYS A 168 -9.93 -3.43 9.53
CA CYS A 168 -11.09 -4.07 8.94
C CYS A 168 -11.10 -5.59 9.16
N LYS A 169 -10.49 -6.05 10.26
CA LYS A 169 -10.39 -7.46 10.65
C LYS A 169 -11.74 -8.16 10.75
#